data_AF-A6GQD1-F1
#
_entry.id   AF-A6GQD1-F1
#
_cell.length_a   1.000
_cell.length_b   1.000
_cell.length_c   1.000
_cell.angle_alpha   90.00
_cell.angle_beta   90.00
_cell.angle_gamma   90.00
#
_symmetry.space_group_name_H-M   'P 1'
#
loop_
_entity.id
_entity.type
_entity.pdbx_description
1 polymer ?
#
loop_
_entity_poly.entity_id
_entity_poly.type
_entity_poly.pdbx_seq_one_letter_code
_entity_poly.pdbx_strand_id
1 'polypeptide(L)'
;MVHAFEKLMSDAMFTQSLGEMVLAVGRLEGVLLDFLAEQGVAIGKKTPLGGLIKQLESRGNLSDTVSYHLNFLLSQRNYFVHKIAQLMHGYEVESKEIETFRDRVKNLREQIEFFASMFNESPTRTHIEQGAPADRQSGG
;
A
#
# COMPACT_ATOMS: atom_id res chain seq x y z
N MET A 1 -20.72 -3.54 -28.13
CA MET A 1 -19.30 -3.28 -27.79
C MET A 1 -19.19 -3.12 -26.26
N VAL A 2 -19.12 -4.24 -25.52
CA VAL A 2 -18.91 -4.26 -24.05
C VAL A 2 -17.93 -5.38 -23.64
N HIS A 3 -17.12 -5.90 -24.56
CA HIS A 3 -16.52 -7.23 -24.40
C HIS A 3 -15.32 -7.34 -23.46
N ALA A 4 -14.49 -6.31 -23.31
CA ALA A 4 -13.24 -6.45 -22.55
C ALA A 4 -13.45 -6.35 -21.03
N PHE A 5 -14.21 -5.35 -20.58
CA PHE A 5 -14.50 -5.15 -19.16
C PHE A 5 -15.32 -6.29 -18.59
N GLU A 6 -16.43 -6.68 -19.25
CA GLU A 6 -17.27 -7.79 -18.79
C GLU A 6 -16.49 -9.11 -18.73
N LYS A 7 -15.62 -9.36 -19.73
CA LYS A 7 -14.77 -10.55 -19.75
C LYS A 7 -13.79 -10.56 -18.57
N LEU A 8 -13.12 -9.44 -18.29
CA LEU A 8 -12.24 -9.32 -17.12
C LEU A 8 -13.01 -9.49 -15.81
N MET A 9 -14.17 -8.85 -15.67
CA MET A 9 -14.97 -8.95 -14.44
C MET A 9 -15.59 -10.34 -14.23
N SER A 10 -15.81 -11.11 -15.30
CA SER A 10 -16.25 -12.51 -15.22
C SER A 10 -15.14 -13.49 -14.84
N ASP A 11 -13.88 -13.06 -14.92
CA ASP A 11 -12.74 -13.86 -14.51
C ASP A 11 -12.56 -13.79 -12.98
N ALA A 12 -12.93 -14.88 -12.32
CA ALA A 12 -12.85 -15.01 -10.86
C ALA A 12 -11.42 -14.82 -10.33
N MET A 13 -10.41 -15.30 -11.05
CA MET A 13 -9.01 -15.15 -10.63
C MET A 13 -8.53 -13.71 -10.76
N PHE A 14 -8.96 -13.01 -11.82
CA PHE A 14 -8.66 -11.60 -11.99
C PHE A 14 -9.31 -10.76 -10.88
N THR A 15 -10.61 -10.94 -10.66
CA THR A 15 -11.35 -10.18 -9.64
C THR A 15 -10.84 -10.44 -8.23
N GLN A 16 -10.48 -11.70 -7.91
CA GLN A 16 -9.79 -12.03 -6.67
C GLN A 16 -8.45 -11.29 -6.55
N SER A 17 -7.59 -11.38 -7.57
CA SER A 17 -6.28 -10.71 -7.56
C SER A 17 -6.41 -9.20 -7.42
N LEU A 18 -7.41 -8.60 -8.07
CA LEU A 18 -7.70 -7.18 -7.96
C LEU A 18 -8.14 -6.79 -6.55
N GLY A 19 -9.04 -7.57 -5.94
CA GLY A 19 -9.46 -7.37 -4.55
C GLY A 19 -8.29 -7.47 -3.57
N GLU A 20 -7.46 -8.49 -3.73
CA GLU A 20 -6.24 -8.67 -2.93
C GLU A 20 -5.26 -7.50 -3.10
N MET A 21 -5.07 -6.99 -4.32
CA MET A 21 -4.24 -5.80 -4.57
C MET A 21 -4.80 -4.55 -3.88
N VAL A 22 -6.12 -4.34 -3.91
CA VAL A 22 -6.77 -3.22 -3.21
C VAL A 22 -6.56 -3.32 -1.70
N LEU A 23 -6.68 -4.52 -1.12
CA LEU A 23 -6.43 -4.75 0.30
C LEU A 23 -4.96 -4.51 0.66
N ALA A 24 -4.02 -4.97 -0.17
CA ALA A 24 -2.60 -4.74 0.02
C ALA A 24 -2.26 -3.23 -0.01
N VAL A 25 -2.86 -2.46 -0.93
CA VAL A 25 -2.71 -0.98 -0.96
C VAL A 25 -3.20 -0.37 0.35
N GLY A 26 -4.38 -0.79 0.84
CA GLY A 26 -4.92 -0.31 2.11
C GLY A 26 -4.02 -0.65 3.30
N ARG A 27 -3.42 -1.84 3.30
CA ARG A 27 -2.41 -2.24 4.30
C ARG A 27 -1.18 -1.33 4.23
N LEU A 28 -0.65 -1.06 3.04
CA LEU A 28 0.48 -0.15 2.86
C LEU A 28 0.14 1.27 3.36
N GLU A 29 -1.03 1.79 3.00
CA GLU A 29 -1.48 3.09 3.50
C GLU A 29 -1.56 3.13 5.03
N GLY A 30 -2.08 2.07 5.65
CA GLY A 30 -2.15 1.92 7.11
C GLY A 30 -0.77 1.97 7.77
N VAL A 31 0.20 1.19 7.28
CA VAL A 31 1.54 1.16 7.89
C VAL A 31 2.31 2.47 7.68
N LEU A 32 2.14 3.15 6.54
CA LEU A 32 2.75 4.45 6.31
C LEU A 32 2.13 5.53 7.21
N LEU A 33 0.81 5.45 7.44
CA LEU A 33 0.10 6.32 8.37
C LEU A 33 0.62 6.13 9.80
N ASP A 34 0.71 4.89 10.27
CA ASP A 34 1.23 4.55 11.59
C ASP A 34 2.67 5.04 11.75
N PHE A 35 3.52 4.79 10.77
CA PHE A 35 4.91 5.24 10.77
C PHE A 35 5.04 6.77 10.84
N LEU A 36 4.18 7.52 10.13
CA LEU A 36 4.13 8.98 10.23
C LEU A 36 3.62 9.44 11.60
N ALA A 37 2.61 8.76 12.16
CA ALA A 37 2.07 9.07 13.47
C ALA A 37 3.08 8.83 14.60
N GLU A 38 3.87 7.76 14.54
CA GLU A 38 4.98 7.45 15.46
C GLU A 38 6.04 8.56 15.49
N GLN A 39 6.17 9.32 14.39
CA GLN A 39 7.06 10.47 14.29
C GLN A 39 6.41 11.81 14.66
N GLY A 40 5.20 11.77 15.25
CA GLY A 40 4.47 12.97 15.66
C GLY A 40 3.87 13.76 14.50
N VAL A 41 3.69 13.15 13.32
CA VAL A 41 3.09 13.81 12.17
C VAL A 41 1.57 13.67 12.22
N ALA A 42 0.86 14.79 12.36
CA ALA A 42 -0.58 14.81 12.25
C ALA A 42 -1.00 14.65 10.78
N ILE A 43 -1.50 13.46 10.43
CA ILE A 43 -2.01 13.14 9.09
C ILE A 43 -3.55 13.15 9.10
N GLY A 44 -4.16 13.76 8.09
CA GLY A 44 -5.61 13.71 7.93
C GLY A 44 -6.08 12.30 7.58
N LYS A 45 -7.18 11.83 8.18
CA LYS A 45 -7.76 10.48 7.98
C LYS A 45 -8.07 10.10 6.52
N LYS A 46 -8.07 11.07 5.60
CA LYS A 46 -8.37 10.87 4.17
C LYS A 46 -7.17 11.12 3.26
N THR A 47 -5.95 11.12 3.81
CA THR A 47 -4.73 11.32 3.03
C THR A 47 -4.50 10.09 2.16
N PRO A 48 -4.50 10.20 0.82
CA PRO A 48 -4.27 9.06 -0.05
C PRO A 48 -2.80 8.62 -0.01
N LEU A 49 -2.49 7.39 -0.45
CA LEU A 49 -1.12 6.85 -0.55
C LEU A 49 -0.08 7.86 -1.06
N GLY A 50 -0.36 8.52 -2.19
CA GLY A 50 0.57 9.51 -2.75
C GLY A 50 0.81 10.74 -1.87
N GLY A 51 -0.16 11.10 -1.03
CA GLY A 51 0.01 12.12 0.00
C GLY A 51 0.91 11.66 1.15
N LEU A 52 0.75 10.39 1.58
CA LEU A 52 1.60 9.80 2.62
C LEU A 52 3.06 9.70 2.16
N ILE A 53 3.30 9.24 0.94
CA ILE A 53 4.64 9.14 0.34
C ILE A 53 5.31 10.52 0.31
N LYS A 54 4.61 11.56 -0.18
CA LYS A 54 5.16 12.92 -0.22
C LYS A 54 5.52 13.46 1.16
N GLN A 55 4.72 13.16 2.18
CA GLN A 55 5.02 13.57 3.56
C GLN A 55 6.30 12.92 4.07
N LEU A 56 6.48 11.63 3.81
CA LEU A 56 7.68 10.89 4.18
C LEU A 56 8.94 11.42 3.47
N GLU A 57 8.83 11.71 2.18
CA GLU A 57 9.92 12.29 1.37
C GLU A 57 10.33 13.67 1.86
N SER A 58 9.35 14.55 2.09
CA SER A 58 9.61 15.93 2.53
C SER A 58 10.32 16.03 3.87
N ARG A 59 10.28 14.95 4.66
CA ARG A 59 10.88 14.85 6.00
C ARG A 59 12.23 14.13 5.99
N GLY A 60 12.66 13.59 4.85
CA GLY A 60 13.89 12.80 4.75
C GLY A 60 13.81 11.44 5.45
N ASN A 61 12.59 10.91 5.63
CA ASN A 61 12.36 9.66 6.36
C ASN A 61 12.56 8.40 5.51
N LEU A 62 12.80 8.58 4.22
CA LEU A 62 12.99 7.50 3.27
C LEU A 62 14.38 7.63 2.65
N SER A 63 15.05 6.52 2.46
CA SER A 63 16.17 6.47 1.52
C SER A 63 15.64 6.68 0.09
N ASP A 64 16.51 7.17 -0.80
CA ASP A 64 16.18 7.36 -2.22
C ASP A 64 15.63 6.08 -2.84
N THR A 65 16.19 4.93 -2.47
CA THR A 65 15.73 3.61 -2.92
C THR A 65 14.29 3.33 -2.50
N VAL A 66 13.94 3.55 -1.22
CA VAL A 66 12.58 3.30 -0.73
C VAL A 66 11.59 4.29 -1.34
N SER A 67 11.96 5.58 -1.45
CA SER A 67 11.15 6.59 -2.13
C SER A 67 10.87 6.21 -3.59
N TYR A 68 11.90 5.81 -4.33
CA TYR A 68 11.75 5.35 -5.72
C TYR A 68 10.75 4.20 -5.83
N HIS A 69 10.89 3.18 -4.98
CA HIS A 69 9.99 2.03 -5.03
C HIS A 69 8.55 2.38 -4.63
N LEU A 70 8.34 3.19 -3.60
CA LEU A 70 6.99 3.63 -3.23
C LEU A 70 6.30 4.41 -4.36
N ASN A 71 7.03 5.31 -5.04
CA ASN A 71 6.52 6.02 -6.21
C ASN A 71 6.25 5.07 -7.39
N PHE A 72 7.10 4.07 -7.59
CA PHE A 72 6.87 3.04 -8.59
C PHE A 72 5.57 2.27 -8.32
N LEU A 73 5.35 1.83 -7.08
CA LEU A 73 4.11 1.14 -6.69
C LEU A 73 2.87 2.02 -6.87
N LEU A 74 2.96 3.29 -6.45
CA LEU A 74 1.89 4.27 -6.66
C LEU A 74 1.55 4.43 -8.15
N SER A 75 2.58 4.53 -9.00
CA SER A 75 2.41 4.65 -10.45
C SER A 75 1.73 3.41 -11.04
N GLN A 76 2.17 2.20 -10.66
CA GLN A 76 1.55 0.96 -11.12
C GLN A 76 0.08 0.84 -10.65
N ARG A 77 -0.20 1.15 -9.37
CA ARG A 77 -1.57 1.18 -8.83
C ARG A 77 -2.46 2.14 -9.61
N ASN A 78 -1.98 3.35 -9.86
CA ASN A 78 -2.75 4.35 -10.61
C ASN A 78 -2.98 3.91 -12.06
N TYR A 79 -1.98 3.31 -12.71
CA TYR A 79 -2.13 2.72 -14.03
C TYR A 79 -3.29 1.72 -14.07
N PHE A 80 -3.36 0.78 -13.11
CA PHE A 80 -4.45 -0.19 -13.06
C PHE A 80 -5.81 0.46 -12.89
N VAL A 81 -5.94 1.40 -11.94
CA VAL A 81 -7.19 2.10 -11.70
C VAL A 81 -7.65 2.85 -12.95
N HIS A 82 -6.74 3.55 -13.63
CA HIS A 82 -7.07 4.26 -14.86
C HIS A 82 -7.44 3.31 -16.00
N LYS A 83 -6.74 2.18 -16.16
CA LYS A 83 -7.04 1.20 -17.20
C LYS A 83 -8.38 0.50 -16.97
N ILE A 84 -8.70 0.15 -15.73
CA ILE A 84 -10.02 -0.39 -15.38
C ILE A 84 -11.11 0.64 -15.68
N ALA A 85 -10.90 1.91 -15.31
CA ALA A 85 -11.85 2.98 -15.63
C ALA A 85 -12.05 3.16 -17.15
N GLN A 86 -10.97 3.12 -17.94
CA GLN A 86 -11.07 3.15 -19.40
C GLN A 86 -11.89 1.97 -19.94
N LEU A 87 -11.63 0.75 -19.46
CA LEU A 87 -12.41 -0.42 -19.84
C LEU A 87 -13.90 -0.27 -19.49
N MET A 88 -14.23 0.30 -18.32
CA MET A 88 -15.62 0.59 -17.93
C MET A 88 -16.33 1.56 -18.88
N HIS A 89 -15.59 2.51 -19.45
CA HIS A 89 -16.11 3.46 -20.45
C HIS A 89 -16.14 2.89 -21.87
N GLY A 90 -15.80 1.61 -22.06
CA GLY A 90 -15.87 0.93 -23.35
C GLY A 90 -14.67 1.19 -24.26
N TYR A 91 -13.56 1.69 -23.73
CA TYR A 91 -12.34 1.85 -24.51
C TYR A 91 -11.77 0.48 -24.88
N GLU A 92 -11.35 0.34 -26.13
CA GLU A 92 -10.64 -0.85 -26.59
C GLU A 92 -9.21 -0.85 -26.04
N VAL A 93 -8.78 -2.03 -25.59
CA VAL A 93 -7.45 -2.28 -25.06
C VAL A 93 -6.90 -3.48 -25.80
N GLU A 94 -5.61 -3.47 -26.11
CA GLU A 94 -4.97 -4.58 -26.83
C GLU A 94 -5.20 -5.90 -26.07
N SER A 95 -5.59 -6.96 -26.80
CA SER A 95 -5.86 -8.28 -26.19
C SER A 95 -4.69 -8.80 -25.36
N LYS A 96 -3.46 -8.54 -25.79
CA LYS A 96 -2.23 -8.90 -25.06
C LYS A 96 -2.09 -8.17 -23.73
N GLU A 97 -2.55 -6.92 -23.64
CA GLU A 97 -2.56 -6.17 -22.39
C GLU A 97 -3.57 -6.77 -21.41
N ILE A 98 -4.74 -7.21 -21.89
CA ILE A 98 -5.77 -7.89 -21.09
C ILE A 98 -5.27 -9.25 -20.57
N GLU A 99 -4.54 -10.02 -21.39
CA GLU A 99 -4.00 -11.33 -20.99
C GLU A 99 -2.98 -11.22 -19.85
N THR A 100 -2.18 -10.16 -19.84
CA THR A 100 -1.15 -9.94 -18.80
C THR A 100 -1.68 -9.22 -17.57
N PHE A 101 -2.93 -8.76 -17.60
CA PHE A 101 -3.51 -7.89 -16.57
C PHE A 101 -3.53 -8.58 -15.19
N ARG A 102 -3.91 -9.86 -15.17
CA ARG A 102 -3.92 -10.69 -13.96
C ARG A 102 -2.54 -10.79 -13.32
N ASP A 103 -1.53 -11.20 -14.10
CA ASP A 103 -0.17 -11.41 -13.58
C ASP A 103 0.44 -10.10 -13.07
N ARG A 104 0.19 -8.99 -13.77
CA ARG A 104 0.69 -7.69 -13.33
C ARG A 104 0.00 -7.20 -12.06
N VAL A 105 -1.31 -7.43 -11.86
CA VAL A 105 -2.01 -7.13 -10.61
C VAL A 105 -1.46 -7.97 -9.45
N LYS A 106 -1.24 -9.27 -9.68
CA LYS A 106 -0.65 -10.17 -8.70
C LYS A 106 0.76 -9.75 -8.29
N ASN A 107 1.62 -9.43 -9.26
CA ASN A 107 2.98 -8.96 -9.02
C ASN A 107 2.98 -7.63 -8.24
N LEU A 108 2.06 -6.71 -8.58
CA LEU A 108 1.92 -5.45 -7.86
C LEU A 108 1.52 -5.70 -6.39
N ARG A 109 0.54 -6.58 -6.15
CA ARG A 109 0.15 -6.98 -4.79
C ARG A 109 1.34 -7.49 -3.99
N GLU A 110 2.12 -8.43 -4.55
CA GLU A 110 3.27 -9.03 -3.87
C GLU A 110 4.33 -8.00 -3.50
N GLN A 111 4.61 -7.05 -4.40
CA GLN A 111 5.54 -5.96 -4.11
C GLN A 111 5.00 -5.01 -3.03
N ILE A 112 3.71 -4.69 -3.06
CA ILE A 112 3.08 -3.84 -2.03
C ILE A 112 3.15 -4.52 -0.67
N GLU A 113 2.84 -5.81 -0.58
CA GLU A 113 2.92 -6.58 0.66
C GLU A 113 4.34 -6.63 1.23
N PHE A 114 5.34 -6.83 0.36
CA PHE A 114 6.74 -6.79 0.75
C PHE A 114 7.14 -5.43 1.33
N PHE A 115 6.75 -4.32 0.69
CA PHE A 115 7.03 -3.00 1.24
C PHE A 115 6.26 -2.76 2.53
N ALA A 116 5.00 -3.20 2.63
CA ALA A 116 4.21 -3.07 3.85
C ALA A 116 4.80 -3.86 5.04
N SER A 117 5.47 -4.99 4.80
CA SER A 117 6.16 -5.74 5.87
C SER A 117 7.40 -5.01 6.37
N MET A 118 8.16 -4.34 5.49
CA MET A 118 9.34 -3.56 5.88
C MET A 118 9.02 -2.44 6.88
N PHE A 119 7.86 -1.78 6.76
CA PHE A 119 7.43 -0.76 7.72
C PHE A 119 6.90 -1.35 9.03
N ASN A 120 6.44 -2.60 9.05
CA ASN A 120 6.03 -3.28 10.28
C ASN A 120 7.20 -3.85 11.10
N GLU A 121 8.30 -4.19 10.45
CA GLU A 121 9.51 -4.75 11.08
C GLU A 121 10.47 -3.67 11.61
N SER A 122 10.10 -2.39 11.51
CA SER A 122 10.92 -1.30 12.06
C SER A 122 11.06 -1.45 13.60
N PRO A 123 12.26 -1.25 14.18
CA PRO A 123 12.60 -1.74 15.53
C PRO A 123 11.86 -1.08 16.70
N THR A 124 11.03 -0.06 16.44
CA THR A 124 10.39 0.78 17.45
C THR A 124 9.31 0.07 18.26
N ARG A 125 8.86 -1.14 17.85
CA ARG A 125 7.83 -1.89 18.60
C ARG A 125 8.36 -2.70 19.79
N THR A 126 9.66 -2.68 20.06
CA THR A 126 10.26 -3.36 21.23
C THR A 126 10.69 -2.33 22.27
N HIS A 127 9.75 -1.73 23.00
CA HIS A 127 9.98 -1.17 24.36
C HIS A 127 8.77 -0.35 24.84
N ILE A 128 7.64 -1.00 25.13
CA ILE A 128 6.82 -0.65 26.32
C ILE A 128 6.09 -1.92 26.73
N GLU A 129 6.74 -2.77 27.53
CA GLU A 129 6.09 -3.42 28.67
C GLU A 129 7.13 -4.17 29.50
N GLN A 130 7.08 -3.94 30.81
CA GLN A 130 7.78 -4.64 31.90
C GLN A 130 9.20 -4.18 32.24
N GLY A 131 9.25 -3.05 32.94
CA GLY A 131 10.41 -2.62 33.72
C GLY A 131 10.04 -1.55 34.75
N ALA A 132 9.11 -1.85 35.66
CA ALA A 132 8.97 -1.05 36.88
C ALA A 132 9.92 -1.66 37.94
N PRO A 133 10.97 -0.94 38.38
CA PRO A 133 11.79 -1.41 39.48
C PRO A 133 11.00 -1.28 40.78
N ALA A 134 11.08 -2.33 41.60
CA ALA A 134 10.59 -2.32 42.96
C ALA A 134 11.39 -1.31 43.78
N ASP A 135 10.71 -0.34 44.38
CA ASP A 135 11.25 0.38 45.54
C ASP A 135 10.36 0.14 46.75
N ARG A 136 10.92 -0.63 47.68
CA ARG A 136 10.53 -0.69 49.07
C ARG A 136 10.95 0.64 49.71
N GLN A 137 10.00 1.33 50.36
CA GLN A 137 10.35 2.12 51.53
C GLN A 137 9.43 1.74 52.70
N SER A 138 10.09 1.10 53.66
CA SER A 138 9.72 0.95 55.06
C SER A 138 9.62 2.30 55.78
N GLY A 139 8.63 2.45 56.66
CA GLY A 139 8.68 3.42 57.76
C GLY A 139 7.33 4.01 58.16
N GLY A 140 6.79 3.56 59.31
CA GLY A 140 5.61 4.11 59.98
C GLY A 140 4.90 3.09 60.84
#